data_AF-A0A355UY37-F1
#
_entry.id   AF-A0A355UY37-F1
#
_cell.length_a   1.000
_cell.length_b   1.000
_cell.length_c   1.000
_cell.angle_alpha   90.00
_cell.angle_beta   90.00
_cell.angle_gamma   90.00
#
_symmetry.space_group_name_H-M   'P 1'
#
loop_
_entity.id
_entity.type
_entity.pdbx_description
1 polymer ?
#
loop_
_entity_poly.entity_id
_entity_poly.type
_entity_poly.pdbx_seq_one_letter_code
_entity_poly.pdbx_strand_id
1 'polypeptide(L)'
;VVENPFDKYDKSGDYCITVSYVLKNNVLWAESGFETGFGQYAWNIENNEKINYPVPELIEGDVNIGIKGNDFHILIAKDRAGIVSYKHNGKELLSSVPRPDFWRASTDNDRGCFMPYESAYWKAASL
;
A
#
# COMPACT_ATOMS: atom_id res chain seq x y z
N VAL A 1 -11.72 -8.78 -31.75
CA VAL A 1 -11.98 -8.20 -30.42
C VAL A 1 -12.97 -9.14 -29.73
N VAL A 2 -12.64 -9.65 -28.54
CA VAL A 2 -13.59 -10.42 -27.73
C VAL A 2 -14.35 -9.40 -26.89
N GLU A 3 -15.67 -9.40 -26.98
CA GLU A 3 -16.49 -8.52 -26.16
C GLU A 3 -16.43 -8.95 -24.70
N ASN A 4 -16.50 -7.98 -23.78
CA ASN A 4 -16.55 -8.27 -22.35
C ASN A 4 -17.83 -9.08 -22.05
N PRO A 5 -17.71 -10.34 -21.59
CA PRO A 5 -18.88 -11.19 -21.34
C PRO A 5 -19.56 -10.90 -20.00
N PHE A 6 -18.99 -10.02 -19.17
CA PHE A 6 -19.52 -9.68 -17.85
C PHE A 6 -20.46 -8.48 -17.94
N ASP A 7 -21.55 -8.54 -17.17
CA ASP A 7 -22.48 -7.43 -17.00
C ASP A 7 -21.77 -6.18 -16.46
N LYS A 8 -22.33 -5.01 -16.75
CA LYS A 8 -21.86 -3.77 -16.12
C LYS A 8 -22.15 -3.83 -14.63
N TYR A 9 -21.10 -3.86 -13.83
CA TYR A 9 -21.19 -3.67 -12.39
C TYR A 9 -21.59 -2.23 -12.09
N ASP A 10 -22.55 -2.04 -11.20
CA ASP A 10 -23.09 -0.75 -10.77
C ASP A 10 -22.75 -0.41 -9.30
N LYS A 11 -22.29 -1.41 -8.54
CA LYS A 11 -21.83 -1.23 -7.16
C LYS A 11 -20.46 -0.57 -7.13
N SER A 12 -20.22 0.19 -6.08
CA SER A 12 -18.91 0.77 -5.83
C SER A 12 -17.91 -0.33 -5.46
N GLY A 13 -16.66 -0.15 -5.91
CA GLY A 13 -15.59 -1.10 -5.67
C GLY A 13 -14.49 -1.06 -6.73
N ASP A 14 -13.41 -1.78 -6.44
CA ASP A 14 -12.34 -2.07 -7.38
C ASP A 14 -12.65 -3.36 -8.15
N TYR A 15 -12.60 -3.27 -9.46
CA TYR A 15 -12.89 -4.36 -10.36
C TYR A 15 -11.69 -4.65 -11.26
N CYS A 16 -11.48 -5.91 -11.59
CA CYS A 16 -10.44 -6.33 -12.50
C CYS A 16 -10.91 -7.53 -13.31
N ILE A 17 -10.69 -7.49 -14.63
CA ILE A 17 -10.82 -8.64 -15.51
C ILE A 17 -9.41 -9.11 -15.87
N THR A 18 -9.14 -10.40 -15.64
CA THR A 18 -7.96 -11.09 -16.13
C THR A 18 -8.38 -12.04 -17.24
N VAL A 19 -7.71 -11.95 -18.39
CA VAL A 19 -7.94 -12.83 -19.54
C VAL A 19 -6.66 -13.60 -19.81
N SER A 20 -6.76 -14.92 -19.95
CA SER A 20 -5.63 -15.81 -20.15
C SER A 20 -5.85 -16.69 -21.39
N TYR A 21 -4.79 -16.88 -22.17
CA TYR A 21 -4.74 -17.84 -23.27
C TYR A 21 -4.12 -19.14 -22.80
N VAL A 22 -4.93 -20.20 -22.73
CA VAL A 22 -4.48 -21.52 -22.27
C VAL A 22 -4.45 -22.54 -23.40
N LEU A 23 -3.51 -23.47 -23.33
CA LEU A 23 -3.44 -24.60 -24.26
C LEU A 23 -4.68 -25.49 -24.11
N LYS A 24 -5.36 -25.80 -25.22
CA LYS A 24 -6.50 -26.70 -25.19
C LYS A 24 -6.11 -28.17 -25.00
N ASN A 25 -4.96 -28.56 -25.55
CA ASN A 25 -4.46 -29.93 -25.53
C ASN A 25 -3.00 -29.93 -25.08
N ASN A 26 -2.51 -31.09 -24.64
CA ASN A 26 -1.09 -31.28 -24.37
C ASN A 26 -0.26 -31.06 -25.64
N VAL A 27 0.92 -30.46 -25.48
CA VAL A 27 1.97 -30.32 -26.50
C VAL A 27 3.29 -30.88 -25.92
N LEU A 28 4.35 -30.93 -26.72
CA LEU A 28 5.62 -31.57 -26.31
C LEU A 28 6.24 -30.97 -25.03
N TRP A 29 6.07 -29.67 -24.80
CA TRP A 29 6.74 -28.91 -23.74
C TRP A 29 5.81 -28.47 -22.60
N ALA A 30 4.49 -28.67 -22.73
CA ALA A 30 3.51 -28.25 -21.75
C ALA A 30 2.17 -29.02 -21.87
N GLU A 31 1.44 -29.09 -20.76
CA GLU A 31 0.14 -29.76 -20.69
C GLU A 31 -1.03 -28.85 -21.13
N SER A 32 -2.18 -29.45 -21.41
CA SER A 32 -3.45 -28.74 -21.55
C SER A 32 -3.73 -27.92 -20.29
N GLY A 33 -4.21 -26.69 -20.47
CA GLY A 33 -4.42 -25.71 -19.40
C GLY A 33 -3.22 -24.79 -19.14
N PHE A 34 -2.04 -25.05 -19.71
CA PHE A 34 -0.88 -24.16 -19.56
C PHE A 34 -1.15 -22.76 -20.14
N GLU A 35 -0.88 -21.71 -19.37
CA GLU A 35 -1.05 -20.32 -19.79
C GLU A 35 0.12 -19.85 -20.66
N THR A 36 -0.21 -19.46 -21.89
CA THR A 36 0.76 -18.94 -22.87
C THR A 36 0.87 -17.42 -22.87
N GLY A 37 -0.11 -16.75 -22.26
CA GLY A 37 -0.11 -15.31 -22.07
C GLY A 37 -1.38 -14.86 -21.37
N PHE A 38 -1.32 -13.70 -20.73
CA PHE A 38 -2.45 -13.08 -20.07
C PHE A 38 -2.45 -11.56 -20.23
N GLY A 39 -3.59 -10.95 -19.96
CA GLY A 39 -3.76 -9.51 -19.85
C GLY A 39 -4.75 -9.16 -18.75
N GLN A 40 -4.61 -7.96 -18.20
CA GLN A 40 -5.49 -7.46 -17.14
C GLN A 40 -6.04 -6.08 -17.49
N TYR A 41 -7.30 -5.84 -17.13
CA TYR A 41 -7.92 -4.53 -17.18
C TYR A 41 -8.62 -4.26 -15.86
N ALA A 42 -8.21 -3.21 -15.18
CA ALA A 42 -8.77 -2.80 -13.89
C ALA A 42 -9.50 -1.47 -14.03
N TRP A 43 -10.60 -1.33 -13.30
CA TRP A 43 -11.35 -0.09 -13.18
C TRP A 43 -11.94 0.03 -11.78
N ASN A 44 -12.28 1.25 -11.40
CA ASN A 44 -12.91 1.54 -10.13
C ASN A 44 -14.29 2.17 -10.38
N ILE A 45 -15.25 1.81 -9.52
CA ILE A 45 -16.50 2.53 -9.37
C ILE A 45 -16.43 3.19 -8.00
N GLU A 46 -16.29 4.52 -7.99
CA GLU A 46 -16.09 5.26 -6.74
C GLU A 46 -17.29 5.11 -5.81
N ASN A 47 -17.03 4.86 -4.53
CA ASN A 47 -18.03 5.05 -3.50
C ASN A 47 -17.96 6.50 -3.01
N ASN A 48 -19.02 7.27 -3.27
CA ASN A 48 -19.13 8.65 -2.80
C ASN A 48 -19.90 8.79 -1.48
N GLU A 49 -20.24 7.68 -0.83
CA GLU A 49 -20.87 7.70 0.49
C GLU A 49 -19.90 8.25 1.54
N LYS A 50 -20.28 9.37 2.16
CA LYS A 50 -19.55 9.92 3.30
C LYS A 50 -19.91 9.14 4.55
N ILE A 51 -18.94 8.41 5.08
CA ILE A 51 -19.05 7.80 6.40
C ILE A 51 -18.67 8.85 7.44
N ASN A 52 -19.56 9.07 8.41
CA ASN A 52 -19.28 9.97 9.52
C ASN A 52 -18.62 9.18 10.66
N TYR A 53 -17.37 9.49 10.97
CA TYR A 53 -16.65 8.87 12.08
C TYR A 53 -16.82 9.69 13.35
N PRO A 54 -16.87 9.06 14.54
CA PRO A 54 -16.79 9.77 15.80
C PRO A 54 -15.52 10.64 15.85
N VAL A 55 -15.67 11.89 16.29
CA VAL A 55 -14.53 12.80 16.46
C VAL A 55 -13.72 12.34 17.66
N PRO A 56 -12.41 12.06 17.52
CA PRO A 56 -11.58 11.68 18.65
C PRO A 56 -11.35 12.87 19.60
N GLU A 57 -11.08 12.58 20.87
CA GLU A 57 -10.68 13.57 21.86
C GLU A 57 -9.23 14.01 21.58
N LEU A 58 -9.00 15.32 21.59
CA LEU A 58 -7.67 15.93 21.47
C LEU A 58 -7.18 16.39 22.84
N ILE A 59 -5.97 15.98 23.23
CA ILE A 59 -5.36 16.29 24.53
C ILE A 59 -4.05 17.02 24.28
N GLU A 60 -4.02 18.31 24.60
CA GLU A 60 -2.83 19.14 24.44
C GLU A 60 -1.94 19.01 25.68
N GLY A 61 -0.80 18.34 25.55
CA GLY A 61 0.24 18.27 26.59
C GLY A 61 1.43 19.19 26.28
N ASP A 62 2.34 19.34 27.24
CA ASP A 62 3.50 20.23 27.08
C ASP A 62 4.44 19.79 25.94
N VAL A 63 4.67 18.48 25.82
CA VAL A 63 5.62 17.89 24.86
C VAL A 63 4.97 17.00 23.79
N ASN A 64 3.71 16.60 23.99
CA ASN A 64 2.97 15.75 23.05
C ASN A 64 1.54 16.26 22.87
N ILE A 65 0.97 15.93 21.71
CA ILE A 65 -0.46 16.00 21.43
C ILE A 65 -1.01 14.57 21.48
N GLY A 66 -1.97 14.33 22.36
CA GLY A 66 -2.68 13.06 22.46
C GLY A 66 -3.95 13.07 21.63
N ILE A 67 -4.20 11.98 20.92
CA ILE A 67 -5.46 11.74 20.19
C ILE A 67 -6.05 10.43 20.72
N LYS A 68 -7.27 10.50 21.24
CA LYS A 68 -7.96 9.36 21.86
C LYS A 68 -9.27 9.07 21.15
N GLY A 69 -9.33 7.88 20.54
CA GLY A 69 -10.56 7.29 20.02
C GLY A 69 -11.15 6.26 20.98
N ASN A 70 -12.14 5.50 20.51
CA ASN A 70 -12.81 4.47 21.32
C ASN A 70 -11.87 3.33 21.72
N ASP A 71 -11.07 2.87 20.77
CA ASP A 71 -10.18 1.72 20.88
C ASP A 71 -8.71 2.05 20.58
N PHE A 72 -8.41 3.31 20.25
CA PHE A 72 -7.06 3.75 19.93
C PHE A 72 -6.60 4.98 20.70
N HIS A 73 -5.28 5.05 20.89
CA HIS A 73 -4.58 6.21 21.44
C HIS A 73 -3.33 6.48 20.60
N ILE A 74 -3.15 7.72 20.17
CA ILE A 74 -1.99 8.17 19.40
C ILE A 74 -1.32 9.29 20.17
N LEU A 75 0.01 9.28 20.22
CA LEU A 75 0.81 10.40 20.71
C LEU A 75 1.65 10.96 19.58
N ILE A 76 1.52 12.26 19.33
CA ILE A 76 2.35 13.01 18.39
C ILE A 76 3.28 13.89 19.22
N ALA A 77 4.59 13.77 19.00
CA ALA A 77 5.56 14.60 19.70
C ALA A 77 5.60 16.01 19.09
N LYS A 78 5.76 17.03 19.95
CA LYS A 78 5.95 18.42 19.54
C LYS A 78 7.43 18.75 19.31
N ASP A 79 8.29 18.10 20.10
CA ASP A 79 9.75 18.26 20.06
C ASP A 79 10.42 17.36 19.02
N ARG A 80 9.76 16.27 18.64
CA ARG A 80 10.20 15.29 17.65
C ARG A 80 9.15 15.21 16.55
N ALA A 81 9.59 15.13 15.29
CA ALA A 81 8.66 14.98 14.19
C ALA A 81 8.06 13.56 14.21
N GLY A 82 6.74 13.46 14.45
CA GLY A 82 5.95 12.28 14.13
C GLY A 82 5.22 11.61 15.29
N ILE A 83 4.67 10.43 14.98
CA ILE A 83 3.89 9.61 15.90
C ILE A 83 4.84 8.77 16.75
N VAL A 84 4.86 9.03 18.06
CA VAL A 84 5.76 8.35 19.01
C VAL A 84 5.13 7.16 19.71
N SER A 85 3.80 7.01 19.63
CA SER A 85 3.05 5.85 20.12
C SER A 85 1.74 5.74 19.34
N TYR A 86 1.37 4.51 19.01
CA TYR A 86 0.05 4.18 18.49
C TYR A 86 -0.41 2.88 19.13
N LYS A 87 -1.33 3.00 20.09
CA LYS A 87 -1.98 1.87 20.74
C LYS A 87 -3.35 1.62 20.14
N HIS A 88 -3.64 0.36 19.86
CA HIS A 88 -4.97 -0.12 19.50
C HIS A 88 -5.34 -1.29 20.39
N ASN A 89 -6.50 -1.25 21.03
CA ASN A 89 -6.94 -2.22 22.05
C ASN A 89 -5.86 -2.46 23.13
N GLY A 90 -5.22 -1.39 23.59
CA GLY A 90 -4.18 -1.43 24.62
C GLY A 90 -2.81 -1.95 24.15
N LYS A 91 -2.68 -2.45 22.92
CA LYS A 91 -1.43 -2.97 22.37
C LYS A 91 -0.70 -1.89 21.58
N GLU A 92 0.58 -1.66 21.91
CA GLU A 92 1.47 -0.80 21.12
C GLU A 92 1.74 -1.43 19.75
N LEU A 93 1.55 -0.66 18.69
CA LEU A 93 1.76 -1.07 17.31
C LEU A 93 3.08 -0.55 16.73
N LEU A 94 3.68 0.47 17.34
CA LEU A 94 4.93 1.06 16.89
C LEU A 94 6.10 0.58 17.74
N SER A 95 7.10 -0.02 17.07
CA SER A 95 8.41 -0.28 17.66
C SER A 95 9.33 0.95 17.58
N SER A 96 9.03 1.88 16.67
CA SER A 96 9.78 3.12 16.46
C SER A 96 8.90 4.17 15.79
N VAL A 97 9.35 5.43 15.82
CA VAL A 97 8.66 6.56 15.17
C VAL A 97 8.70 6.37 13.65
N PRO A 98 7.55 6.36 12.94
CA PRO A 98 7.54 6.33 11.48
C PRO A 98 8.29 7.53 10.91
N ARG A 99 9.17 7.28 9.94
CA ARG A 99 9.96 8.30 9.25
C ARG A 99 9.72 8.22 7.75
N PRO A 100 9.79 9.34 7.02
CA PRO A 100 9.91 9.30 5.57
C PRO A 100 11.12 8.46 5.17
N ASP A 101 10.94 7.58 4.19
CA ASP A 101 12.00 6.77 3.59
C ASP A 101 12.07 7.05 2.09
N PHE A 102 13.25 7.43 1.63
CA PHE A 102 13.54 7.78 0.24
C PHE A 102 14.52 6.80 -0.40
N TRP A 103 14.81 5.68 0.29
CA TRP A 103 15.78 4.70 -0.15
C TRP A 103 15.15 3.32 -0.33
N ARG A 104 15.79 2.49 -1.16
CA ARG A 104 15.49 1.06 -1.25
C ARG A 104 16.78 0.26 -1.30
N ALA A 105 16.72 -1.00 -0.87
CA ALA A 105 17.84 -1.92 -1.03
C ALA A 105 18.25 -2.03 -2.51
N SER A 106 19.55 -1.89 -2.78
CA SER A 106 20.07 -1.86 -4.15
C SER A 106 20.04 -3.25 -4.79
N THR A 107 19.53 -3.31 -6.02
CA THR A 107 19.59 -4.46 -6.92
C THR A 107 20.89 -4.45 -7.72
N ASP A 108 21.18 -5.52 -8.45
CA ASP A 108 22.37 -5.57 -9.31
C ASP A 108 22.31 -4.58 -10.48
N ASN A 109 21.12 -4.30 -11.01
CA ASN A 109 20.93 -3.26 -12.02
C ASN A 109 21.32 -1.87 -11.47
N ASP A 110 20.97 -1.58 -10.21
CA ASP A 110 21.32 -0.32 -9.55
C ASP A 110 22.83 -0.17 -9.37
N ARG A 111 23.50 -1.25 -8.97
CA ARG A 111 24.96 -1.28 -8.87
C ARG A 111 25.60 -1.11 -10.25
N GLY A 112 25.05 -1.77 -11.26
CA GLY A 112 25.51 -1.71 -12.65
C GLY A 112 25.38 -0.32 -13.28
N CYS A 113 24.38 0.47 -12.86
CA CYS A 113 24.23 1.87 -13.27
C CYS A 113 24.74 2.89 -12.24
N PHE A 114 25.52 2.46 -11.24
CA PHE A 114 26.11 3.32 -10.19
C PHE A 114 25.11 4.11 -9.33
N MET A 115 23.83 3.77 -9.34
CA MET A 115 22.79 4.46 -8.56
C MET A 115 23.14 4.59 -7.06
N PRO A 116 23.69 3.57 -6.36
CA PRO A 116 24.03 3.70 -4.94
C PRO A 116 25.04 4.81 -4.63
N TYR A 117 25.89 5.14 -5.60
CA TYR A 117 26.86 6.23 -5.50
C TYR A 117 26.21 7.55 -5.90
N GLU A 118 25.59 7.62 -7.08
CA GLU A 118 25.05 8.87 -7.62
C GLU A 118 23.89 9.42 -6.78
N SER A 119 23.06 8.54 -6.21
CA SER A 119 21.87 8.89 -5.43
C SER A 119 22.08 8.78 -3.91
N ALA A 120 23.32 8.66 -3.43
CA ALA A 120 23.65 8.40 -2.01
C ALA A 120 23.04 9.42 -1.04
N TYR A 121 22.78 10.65 -1.48
CA TYR A 121 22.15 11.69 -0.68
C TYR A 121 20.71 11.34 -0.27
N TRP A 122 19.97 10.56 -1.06
CA TRP A 122 18.64 10.06 -0.67
C TRP A 122 18.70 9.03 0.44
N LYS A 123 19.75 8.18 0.44
CA LYS A 123 20.02 7.31 1.57
C LYS A 123 20.33 8.13 2.83
N ALA A 124 21.18 9.15 2.71
CA ALA A 124 21.50 10.02 3.84
C ALA A 124 20.26 10.74 4.40
N ALA A 125 19.31 11.13 3.55
CA ALA A 125 18.05 11.74 3.96
C ALA A 125 17.07 10.77 4.67
N SER A 126 17.31 9.46 4.60
CA SER A 126 16.44 8.41 5.15
C SER A 126 16.97 7.80 6.46
N LEU A 127 18.15 8.23 6.93
CA LEU A 127 18.80 7.78 8.17
C LEU A 127 18.45 8.72 9.33
#